data_AF-A0A2E9VBL9-F1
#
_entry.id   AF-A0A2E9VBL9-F1
#
_cell.length_a   1.000
_cell.length_b   1.000
_cell.length_c   1.000
_cell.angle_alpha   90.00
_cell.angle_beta   90.00
_cell.angle_gamma   90.00
#
_symmetry.space_group_name_H-M   'P 1'
#
loop_
_entity.id
_entity.type
_entity.pdbx_description
1 polymer ?
#
loop_
_entity_poly.entity_id
_entity_poly.type
_entity_poly.pdbx_seq_one_letter_code
_entity_poly.pdbx_strand_id
1 'polypeptide(L)'
;MPAMIAFRYAYVLLLALWLGGMVALGGITAPATFAVLQQDNPDTGRTLAGRVFGETLKRFHIASYAIAGLLLACLIGMAALGSKPVGFEIRFVIIVAMLLISLYSGRGVSPTIERMQQKIGGPVASLESDDPRRARFGRLHALSTALMLANITGALVLLYWEARRGG
;
A
#
# COMPACT_ATOMS: atom_id res chain seq x y z
N MET A 1 9.87 25.77 19.12
CA MET A 1 8.80 24.90 19.67
C MET A 1 7.62 24.67 18.73
N PRO A 2 6.94 25.69 18.15
CA PRO A 2 5.72 25.45 17.34
C PRO A 2 5.98 24.66 16.05
N ALA A 3 7.11 24.87 15.37
CA ALA A 3 7.46 24.13 14.15
C ALA A 3 7.64 22.61 14.40
N MET A 4 8.26 22.23 15.53
CA MET A 4 8.42 20.82 15.92
C MET A 4 7.08 20.12 16.14
N ILE A 5 6.12 20.83 16.76
CA ILE A 5 4.77 20.34 16.98
C ILE A 5 4.05 20.16 15.64
N ALA A 6 4.17 21.12 14.73
CA ALA A 6 3.59 21.03 13.38
C ALA A 6 4.13 19.81 12.59
N PHE A 7 5.44 19.56 12.61
CA PHE A 7 6.02 18.38 11.96
C PHE A 7 5.53 17.07 12.56
N ARG A 8 5.35 17.01 13.89
CA ARG A 8 4.81 15.81 14.54
C ARG A 8 3.36 15.56 14.14
N TYR A 9 2.51 16.60 14.12
CA TYR A 9 1.13 16.46 13.66
C TYR A 9 1.06 16.03 12.19
N ALA A 10 1.86 16.64 11.32
CA ALA A 10 1.95 16.24 9.92
C ALA A 10 2.40 14.77 9.78
N TYR A 11 3.41 14.35 10.56
CA TYR A 11 3.90 12.98 10.58
C TYR A 11 2.80 11.97 10.97
N VAL A 12 2.05 12.24 12.04
CA VAL A 12 0.95 11.36 12.49
C VAL A 12 -0.19 11.34 11.47
N LEU A 13 -0.56 12.50 10.92
CA LEU A 13 -1.61 12.61 9.90
C LEU A 13 -1.24 11.81 8.63
N LEU A 14 0.00 11.91 8.18
CA LEU A 14 0.51 11.16 7.03
C LEU A 14 0.50 9.65 7.27
N LEU A 15 0.89 9.20 8.47
CA LEU A 15 0.80 7.78 8.84
C LEU A 15 -0.64 7.28 8.88
N ALA A 16 -1.55 8.06 9.47
CA ALA A 16 -2.97 7.72 9.55
C ALA A 16 -3.59 7.65 8.14
N LEU A 17 -3.26 8.59 7.26
CA LEU A 17 -3.72 8.60 5.88
C LEU A 17 -3.21 7.39 5.10
N TRP A 18 -1.93 7.03 5.27
CA TRP A 18 -1.34 5.90 4.57
C TRP A 18 -1.92 4.56 5.05
N LEU A 19 -1.97 4.36 6.37
CA LEU A 19 -2.57 3.18 7.00
C LEU A 19 -4.04 3.05 6.62
N GLY A 20 -4.82 4.11 6.83
CA GLY A 20 -6.24 4.14 6.53
C GLY A 20 -6.51 3.87 5.05
N GLY A 21 -5.70 4.43 4.15
CA GLY A 21 -5.78 4.17 2.72
C GLY A 21 -5.55 2.70 2.36
N MET A 22 -4.55 2.04 2.95
CA MET A 22 -4.29 0.61 2.72
C MET A 22 -5.43 -0.27 3.24
N VAL A 23 -5.93 0.03 4.45
CA VAL A 23 -7.05 -0.72 5.06
C VAL A 23 -8.33 -0.54 4.26
N ALA A 24 -8.66 0.70 3.86
CA ALA A 24 -9.83 0.98 3.05
C ALA A 24 -9.75 0.31 1.68
N LEU A 25 -8.59 0.37 1.01
CA LEU A 25 -8.42 -0.26 -0.30
C LEU A 25 -8.55 -1.77 -0.24
N GLY A 26 -7.81 -2.42 0.65
CA GLY A 26 -7.78 -3.87 0.75
C GLY A 26 -9.06 -4.46 1.37
N GLY A 27 -9.57 -3.84 2.43
CA GLY A 27 -10.68 -4.36 3.22
C GLY A 27 -12.07 -3.95 2.72
N ILE A 28 -12.18 -2.85 1.96
CA ILE A 28 -13.48 -2.29 1.55
C ILE A 28 -13.56 -2.14 0.04
N THR A 29 -12.65 -1.37 -0.56
CA THR A 29 -12.73 -1.05 -1.99
C THR A 29 -12.57 -2.28 -2.87
N ALA A 30 -11.60 -3.15 -2.59
CA ALA A 30 -11.43 -4.41 -3.33
C ALA A 30 -12.68 -5.29 -3.30
N PRO A 31 -13.20 -5.76 -2.14
CA PRO A 31 -14.36 -6.65 -2.13
C PRO A 31 -15.61 -6.00 -2.73
N ALA A 32 -15.86 -4.71 -2.46
CA ALA A 32 -17.01 -4.01 -3.04
C ALA A 32 -16.93 -3.93 -4.57
N THR A 33 -15.75 -3.58 -5.12
CA THR A 33 -15.53 -3.48 -6.57
C THR A 33 -15.75 -4.84 -7.25
N PHE A 34 -15.19 -5.91 -6.69
CA PHE A 34 -15.34 -7.26 -7.24
C PHE A 34 -16.77 -7.79 -7.12
N ALA A 35 -17.47 -7.49 -6.02
CA ALA A 35 -18.86 -7.92 -5.82
C ALA A 35 -19.81 -7.25 -6.81
N VAL A 36 -19.82 -5.91 -6.86
CA VAL A 36 -20.74 -5.14 -7.71
C VAL A 36 -20.52 -5.46 -9.18
N LEU A 37 -19.27 -5.41 -9.67
CA LEU A 37 -19.01 -5.62 -11.09
C LEU A 37 -19.28 -7.07 -11.53
N GLN A 38 -19.05 -8.06 -10.66
CA GLN A 38 -19.39 -9.45 -10.95
C GLN A 38 -20.90 -9.68 -10.98
N GLN A 39 -21.66 -9.00 -10.12
CA GLN A 39 -23.12 -9.04 -10.11
C GLN A 39 -23.70 -8.42 -11.40
N ASP A 40 -23.20 -7.25 -11.80
CA ASP A 40 -23.73 -6.52 -12.95
C ASP A 40 -23.29 -7.13 -14.29
N ASN A 41 -22.12 -7.78 -14.33
CA ASN A 41 -21.53 -8.36 -15.54
C ASN A 41 -21.02 -9.79 -15.27
N PRO A 42 -21.88 -10.82 -15.34
CA PRO A 42 -21.51 -12.19 -14.97
C PRO A 42 -20.27 -12.74 -15.70
N ASP A 43 -20.13 -12.47 -16.99
CA ASP A 43 -19.05 -13.04 -17.81
C ASP A 43 -17.73 -12.27 -17.71
N THR A 44 -17.79 -10.95 -17.53
CA THR A 44 -16.63 -10.04 -17.63
C THR A 44 -16.31 -9.28 -16.35
N GLY A 45 -17.18 -9.34 -15.35
CA GLY A 45 -17.14 -8.52 -14.15
C GLY A 45 -15.87 -8.67 -13.33
N ARG A 46 -15.38 -9.90 -13.16
CA ARG A 46 -14.09 -10.16 -12.49
C ARG A 46 -12.90 -9.51 -13.20
N THR A 47 -12.88 -9.57 -14.52
CA THR A 47 -11.81 -8.95 -15.33
C THR A 47 -11.91 -7.43 -15.26
N LEU A 48 -13.13 -6.87 -15.32
CA LEU A 48 -13.36 -5.44 -15.16
C LEU A 48 -12.97 -4.95 -13.76
N ALA A 49 -13.33 -5.68 -12.71
CA ALA A 49 -12.94 -5.38 -11.33
C ALA A 49 -11.42 -5.39 -11.15
N GLY A 50 -10.73 -6.39 -11.72
CA GLY A 50 -9.26 -6.43 -11.72
C GLY A 50 -8.63 -5.21 -12.38
N ARG A 51 -9.19 -4.72 -13.50
CA ARG A 51 -8.72 -3.49 -14.17
C ARG A 51 -8.97 -2.25 -13.33
N VAL A 52 -10.19 -2.07 -12.82
CA VAL A 52 -10.54 -0.92 -11.97
C VAL A 52 -9.66 -0.88 -10.74
N PHE A 53 -9.60 -1.99 -9.99
CA PHE A 53 -8.80 -2.06 -8.78
C PHE A 53 -7.30 -1.93 -9.05
N GLY A 54 -6.80 -2.50 -10.15
CA GLY A 54 -5.40 -2.36 -10.57
C GLY A 54 -5.02 -0.89 -10.84
N GLU A 55 -5.87 -0.14 -11.54
CA GLU A 55 -5.66 1.30 -11.78
C GLU A 55 -5.77 2.11 -10.47
N THR A 56 -6.74 1.80 -9.60
CA THR A 56 -6.82 2.40 -8.26
C THR A 56 -5.54 2.16 -7.46
N LEU A 57 -5.03 0.93 -7.46
CA LEU A 57 -3.81 0.55 -6.73
C LEU A 57 -2.58 1.26 -7.29
N LYS A 58 -2.48 1.42 -8.62
CA LYS A 58 -1.42 2.18 -9.28
C LYS A 58 -1.40 3.64 -8.83
N ARG A 59 -2.56 4.31 -8.77
CA ARG A 59 -2.68 5.69 -8.25
C ARG A 59 -2.31 5.76 -6.77
N PHE A 60 -2.75 4.77 -5.99
CA PHE A 60 -2.44 4.68 -4.57
C PHE A 60 -0.94 4.48 -4.31
N HIS A 61 -0.22 3.73 -5.15
CA HIS A 61 1.24 3.62 -5.05
C HIS A 61 1.93 4.97 -5.24
N ILE A 62 1.48 5.79 -6.20
CA ILE A 62 2.03 7.15 -6.40
C ILE A 62 1.81 7.99 -5.14
N ALA A 63 0.60 7.97 -4.57
CA ALA A 63 0.32 8.64 -3.31
C ALA A 63 1.19 8.11 -2.16
N SER A 64 1.39 6.79 -2.08
CA SER A 64 2.25 6.15 -1.06
C SER A 64 3.70 6.63 -1.15
N TYR A 65 4.24 6.81 -2.36
CA TYR A 65 5.60 7.34 -2.54
C TYR A 65 5.73 8.78 -2.05
N ALA A 66 4.73 9.62 -2.36
CA ALA A 66 4.68 10.99 -1.88
C ALA A 66 4.57 11.05 -0.35
N ILE A 67 3.68 10.26 0.25
CA ILE A 67 3.50 10.18 1.70
C ILE A 67 4.79 9.72 2.39
N ALA A 68 5.45 8.69 1.87
CA ALA A 68 6.72 8.22 2.42
C ALA A 68 7.82 9.30 2.35
N GLY A 69 7.93 10.01 1.23
CA GLY A 69 8.85 11.14 1.09
C GLY A 69 8.58 12.26 2.10
N LEU A 70 7.30 12.61 2.29
CA LEU A 70 6.88 13.60 3.29
C LEU A 70 7.13 13.14 4.73
N LEU A 71 6.94 11.85 5.03
CA LEU A 71 7.25 11.27 6.35
C LEU A 71 8.75 11.38 6.66
N LEU A 72 9.61 11.06 5.70
CA LEU A 72 11.07 11.22 5.84
C LEU A 72 11.43 12.70 6.02
N ALA A 73 10.84 13.60 5.22
CA ALA A 73 11.07 15.04 5.35
C ALA A 73 10.64 15.57 6.73
N CYS A 74 9.49 15.12 7.26
CA CYS A 74 9.06 15.48 8.61
C CYS A 74 10.02 14.96 9.68
N LEU A 75 10.49 13.71 9.56
CA LEU A 75 11.41 13.11 10.52
C LEU A 75 12.77 13.82 10.53
N ILE A 76 13.31 14.15 9.35
CA ILE A 76 14.54 14.92 9.19
C ILE A 76 14.36 16.36 9.70
N GLY A 77 13.24 17.00 9.36
CA GLY A 77 12.90 18.35 9.84
C GLY A 77 12.84 18.44 11.37
N MET A 78 12.26 17.42 12.02
CA MET A 78 12.27 17.32 13.48
C MET A 78 13.69 17.18 14.06
N ALA A 79 14.59 16.45 13.38
CA ALA A 79 15.98 16.31 13.81
C ALA A 79 16.82 17.56 13.57
N ALA A 80 16.50 18.36 12.55
CA ALA A 80 17.24 19.58 12.20
C ALA A 80 16.83 20.79 13.05
N LEU A 81 15.56 20.88 13.46
CA LEU A 81 15.00 22.04 14.19
C LEU A 81 14.96 21.85 15.73
N GLY A 82 15.43 20.71 16.22
CA GLY A 82 15.43 20.37 17.64
C GLY A 82 16.40 19.25 17.95
N SER A 83 16.25 18.63 19.13
CA SER A 83 16.98 17.41 19.46
C SER A 83 16.50 16.26 18.58
N LYS A 84 17.44 15.44 18.09
CA LYS A 84 17.15 14.21 17.36
C LYS A 84 16.04 13.40 18.05
N PRO A 85 14.91 13.10 17.36
CA PRO A 85 13.83 12.33 17.95
C PRO A 85 14.36 11.00 18.51
N VAL A 86 13.89 10.61 19.69
CA VAL A 86 14.30 9.31 20.28
C VAL A 86 13.91 8.18 19.32
N GLY A 87 14.85 7.30 18.96
CA GLY A 87 14.62 6.23 18.00
C GLY A 87 14.51 6.70 16.55
N PHE A 88 15.08 7.87 16.21
CA PHE A 88 15.13 8.41 14.85
C PHE A 88 15.58 7.36 13.83
N GLU A 89 16.67 6.65 14.10
CA GLU A 89 17.26 5.66 13.20
C GLU A 89 16.28 4.53 12.91
N ILE A 90 15.65 3.99 13.95
CA ILE A 90 14.68 2.90 13.82
C ILE A 90 13.48 3.35 12.99
N ARG A 91 12.93 4.53 13.27
CA ARG A 91 11.80 5.10 12.52
C ARG A 91 12.17 5.35 11.06
N PHE A 92 13.34 5.91 10.82
CA PHE A 92 13.86 6.16 9.48
C PHE A 92 13.98 4.86 8.70
N VAL A 93 14.58 3.82 9.29
CA VAL A 93 14.71 2.49 8.68
C VAL A 93 13.34 1.88 8.37
N ILE A 94 12.37 1.98 9.27
CA ILE A 94 11.01 1.47 9.03
C ILE A 94 10.35 2.20 7.85
N ILE A 95 10.42 3.53 7.80
CA ILE A 95 9.81 4.31 6.70
C ILE A 95 10.50 3.99 5.36
N VAL A 96 11.83 3.89 5.35
CA VAL A 96 12.59 3.50 4.15
C VAL A 96 12.21 2.08 3.70
N ALA A 97 12.10 1.12 4.63
CA ALA A 97 11.67 -0.23 4.30
C ALA A 97 10.25 -0.24 3.70
N MET A 98 9.32 0.51 4.29
CA MET A 98 7.95 0.64 3.76
C MET A 98 7.91 1.28 2.38
N LEU A 99 8.76 2.28 2.12
CA LEU A 99 8.91 2.89 0.81
C LEU A 99 9.44 1.87 -0.22
N LEU A 100 10.49 1.11 0.13
CA LEU A 100 11.06 0.09 -0.75
C LEU A 100 10.05 -1.02 -1.07
N ILE A 101 9.30 -1.49 -0.07
CA ILE A 101 8.18 -2.44 -0.24
C ILE A 101 7.14 -1.87 -1.22
N SER A 102 6.77 -0.60 -1.05
CA SER A 102 5.80 0.06 -1.92
C SER A 102 6.31 0.23 -3.35
N LEU A 103 7.60 0.53 -3.52
CA LEU A 103 8.25 0.66 -4.83
C LEU A 103 8.30 -0.69 -5.53
N TYR A 104 8.72 -1.74 -4.82
CA TYR A 104 8.76 -3.09 -5.36
C TYR A 104 7.36 -3.58 -5.75
N SER A 105 6.36 -3.36 -4.89
CA SER A 105 4.97 -3.71 -5.18
C SER A 105 4.44 -2.95 -6.41
N GLY A 106 4.55 -1.62 -6.43
CA GLY A 106 3.97 -0.80 -7.49
C GLY A 106 4.71 -0.77 -8.82
N ARG A 107 6.04 -0.96 -8.82
CA ARG A 107 6.87 -0.93 -10.04
C ARG A 107 7.28 -2.33 -10.53
N GLY A 108 7.27 -3.34 -9.66
CA GLY A 108 7.63 -4.71 -10.00
C GLY A 108 6.42 -5.63 -10.09
N VAL A 109 5.71 -5.81 -8.97
CA VAL A 109 4.65 -6.81 -8.85
C VAL A 109 3.39 -6.42 -9.65
N SER A 110 2.84 -5.22 -9.40
CA SER A 110 1.58 -4.77 -10.00
C SER A 110 1.60 -4.75 -11.54
N PRO A 111 2.63 -4.19 -12.22
CA PRO A 111 2.71 -4.23 -13.68
C PRO A 111 2.85 -5.66 -14.23
N THR A 112 3.46 -6.56 -13.46
CA THR A 112 3.60 -7.97 -13.87
C THR A 112 2.26 -8.69 -13.83
N ILE A 113 1.43 -8.41 -12.81
CA ILE A 113 0.05 -8.91 -12.71
C ILE A 113 -0.78 -8.36 -13.87
N GLU A 114 -0.71 -7.06 -14.14
CA GLU A 114 -1.47 -6.41 -15.21
C GLU A 114 -1.15 -7.01 -16.59
N ARG A 115 0.13 -7.13 -16.93
CA ARG A 115 0.57 -7.77 -18.19
C ARG A 115 0.10 -9.22 -18.29
N MET A 116 0.04 -9.94 -17.18
CA MET A 116 -0.46 -11.32 -17.15
C MET A 116 -1.95 -11.38 -17.46
N GLN A 117 -2.74 -10.50 -16.84
CA GLN A 117 -4.19 -10.40 -17.10
C GLN A 117 -4.46 -10.03 -18.57
N GLN A 118 -3.70 -9.08 -19.14
CA GLN A 118 -3.80 -8.71 -20.55
C GLN A 118 -3.50 -9.90 -21.48
N LYS A 119 -2.47 -10.70 -21.17
CA LYS A 119 -2.11 -11.89 -21.96
C LYS A 119 -3.13 -13.02 -21.85
N ILE A 120 -3.81 -13.15 -20.71
CA ILE A 120 -4.85 -14.16 -20.49
C ILE A 120 -6.13 -13.77 -21.26
N GLY A 121 -6.44 -12.48 -21.35
CA GLY A 121 -7.55 -11.97 -22.17
C GLY A 121 -8.95 -12.25 -21.60
N GLY A 122 -9.04 -12.90 -20.44
CA GLY A 122 -10.28 -13.29 -19.78
C GLY A 122 -10.08 -13.50 -18.28
N PRO A 123 -11.13 -13.95 -17.56
CA PRO A 123 -11.02 -14.25 -16.14
C PRO A 123 -9.96 -15.31 -15.86
N VAL A 124 -9.00 -15.04 -14.96
CA VAL A 124 -7.98 -16.04 -14.58
C VAL A 124 -8.61 -17.34 -14.07
N ALA A 125 -9.80 -17.25 -13.48
CA ALA A 125 -10.56 -18.38 -12.98
C ALA A 125 -11.09 -19.33 -14.07
N SER A 126 -11.13 -18.90 -15.34
CA SER A 126 -11.54 -19.76 -16.47
C SER A 126 -10.39 -20.61 -17.02
N LEU A 127 -9.16 -20.39 -16.56
CA LEU A 127 -8.03 -21.27 -16.89
C LEU A 127 -8.18 -22.60 -16.15
N GLU A 128 -7.72 -23.68 -16.79
CA GLU A 128 -7.61 -25.00 -16.17
C GLU A 128 -6.85 -24.94 -14.83
N SER A 129 -7.19 -25.86 -13.94
CA SER A 129 -6.67 -25.84 -12.56
C SER A 129 -5.15 -26.04 -12.48
N ASP A 130 -4.56 -26.75 -13.45
CA ASP A 130 -3.13 -27.02 -13.60
C ASP A 130 -2.40 -26.01 -14.49
N ASP A 131 -3.10 -25.02 -15.06
CA ASP A 131 -2.47 -24.00 -15.91
C ASP A 131 -1.41 -23.21 -15.13
N PRO A 132 -0.14 -23.18 -15.57
CA PRO A 132 0.94 -22.51 -14.85
C PRO A 132 0.73 -21.00 -14.70
N ARG A 133 -0.06 -20.37 -15.59
CA ARG A 133 -0.40 -18.95 -15.50
C ARG A 133 -1.32 -18.67 -14.32
N ARG A 134 -2.28 -19.57 -14.05
CA ARG A 134 -3.19 -19.48 -12.89
C ARG A 134 -2.41 -19.53 -11.58
N ALA A 135 -1.51 -20.51 -11.44
CA ALA A 135 -0.65 -20.64 -10.26
C ALA A 135 0.29 -19.43 -10.08
N ARG A 136 0.89 -18.93 -11.17
CA ARG A 136 1.76 -17.75 -11.13
C ARG A 136 1.00 -16.48 -10.76
N PHE A 137 -0.20 -16.28 -11.29
CA PHE A 137 -1.08 -15.16 -10.90
C PHE A 137 -1.39 -15.21 -9.40
N GLY A 138 -1.81 -16.38 -8.89
CA GLY A 138 -2.13 -16.56 -7.47
C GLY A 138 -0.94 -16.22 -6.55
N ARG A 139 0.26 -16.66 -6.91
CA ARG A 139 1.49 -16.31 -6.18
C ARG A 139 1.79 -14.81 -6.18
N LEU A 140 1.68 -14.14 -7.33
CA LEU A 140 1.92 -12.70 -7.42
C LEU A 140 0.87 -11.90 -6.66
N HIS A 141 -0.40 -12.31 -6.74
CA HIS A 141 -1.48 -11.69 -5.97
C HIS A 141 -1.24 -11.84 -4.46
N ALA A 142 -0.92 -13.05 -3.98
CA ALA A 142 -0.60 -13.30 -2.58
C ALA A 142 0.62 -12.48 -2.12
N LEU A 143 1.66 -12.39 -2.94
CA LEU A 143 2.82 -11.54 -2.67
C LEU A 143 2.42 -10.06 -2.54
N SER A 144 1.61 -9.54 -3.47
CA SER A 144 1.12 -8.16 -3.40
C SER A 144 0.35 -7.88 -2.10
N THR A 145 -0.53 -8.80 -1.71
CA THR A 145 -1.26 -8.73 -0.44
C THR A 145 -0.32 -8.75 0.77
N ALA A 146 0.66 -9.65 0.79
CA ALA A 146 1.63 -9.76 1.88
C ALA A 146 2.49 -8.48 2.02
N LEU A 147 2.91 -7.89 0.91
CA LEU A 147 3.65 -6.62 0.89
C LEU A 147 2.81 -5.46 1.45
N MET A 148 1.52 -5.39 1.09
CA MET A 148 0.61 -4.40 1.67
C MET A 148 0.43 -4.60 3.18
N LEU A 149 0.26 -5.85 3.64
CA LEU A 149 0.16 -6.15 5.08
C LEU A 149 1.44 -5.77 5.83
N ALA A 150 2.62 -6.02 5.26
CA ALA A 150 3.89 -5.61 5.85
C ALA A 150 3.96 -4.08 6.04
N ASN A 151 3.48 -3.29 5.07
CA ASN A 151 3.36 -1.84 5.22
C ASN A 151 2.33 -1.42 6.28
N ILE A 152 1.18 -2.10 6.35
CA ILE A 152 0.18 -1.86 7.40
C ILE A 152 0.81 -2.08 8.77
N THR A 153 1.57 -3.17 8.96
CA THR A 153 2.28 -3.45 10.21
C THR A 153 3.30 -2.36 10.52
N GLY A 154 4.11 -1.93 9.56
CA GLY A 154 5.06 -0.83 9.74
C GLY A 154 4.38 0.48 10.17
N ALA A 155 3.27 0.84 9.53
CA ALA A 155 2.50 2.03 9.87
C ALA A 155 1.90 1.95 11.29
N LEU A 156 1.34 0.78 11.68
CA LEU A 156 0.81 0.55 13.02
C LEU A 156 1.90 0.65 14.09
N VAL A 157 3.08 0.06 13.85
CA VAL A 157 4.22 0.16 14.76
C VAL A 157 4.61 1.62 14.98
N LEU A 158 4.70 2.42 13.92
CA LEU A 158 5.04 3.84 14.01
C LEU A 158 3.95 4.67 14.71
N LEU A 159 2.67 4.41 14.43
CA LEU A 159 1.55 5.08 15.09
C LEU A 159 1.47 4.74 16.58
N TYR A 160 1.60 3.47 16.96
CA TYR A 160 1.66 3.04 18.35
C TYR A 160 2.80 3.72 19.09
N TRP A 161 3.97 3.81 18.45
CA TRP A 161 5.12 4.52 19.01
C TRP A 161 4.80 5.99 19.30
N GLU A 162 4.18 6.69 18.35
CA GLU A 162 3.78 8.11 18.53
C GLU A 162 2.72 8.29 19.63
N ALA A 163 1.74 7.38 19.72
CA ALA A 163 0.69 7.40 20.73
C ALA A 163 1.25 7.21 22.16
N ARG A 164 2.20 6.28 22.35
CA ARG A 164 2.83 6.03 23.66
C ARG A 164 3.63 7.23 24.19
N ARG A 165 4.10 8.12 23.32
CA ARG A 165 4.82 9.35 23.71
C ARG A 165 3.90 10.57 23.89
N GLY A 166 2.62 10.42 23.57
CA GLY A 166 1.62 11.49 23.70
C GLY A 166 0.89 11.52 25.04
N GLY A 167 1.08 10.49 25.89
CA GLY A 167 0.66 10.47 27.30
C GLY A 167 1.87 10.39 28.21
#